data_AF-A0A0D0NW00-F1
#
_entry.id   AF-A0A0D0NW00-F1
#
_cell.length_a   1.000
_cell.length_b   1.000
_cell.length_c   1.000
_cell.angle_alpha   90.00
_cell.angle_beta   90.00
_cell.angle_gamma   90.00
#
_symmetry.space_group_name_H-M   'P 1'
#
loop_
_entity.id
_entity.type
_entity.pdbx_description
1 polymer ?
#
loop_
_entity_poly.entity_id
_entity_poly.type
_entity_poly.pdbx_seq_one_letter_code
_entity_poly.pdbx_strand_id
1 'polypeptide(L)'
;MQWGQDENRTADPEREVVAFLNRRLGTGPALLWTDDVSGAAHWAETLRHHLGRPVEPAPSRPVRRLTAAEDSSLLLFQHHGGSRVRPDDTGTRQGVRLLPGHWLLLPPGCSCDLQCRPGAEPLALRIPTA
;
A
#
# COMPACT_ATOMS: atom_id res chain seq x y z
N MET A 1 0.46 -28.94 23.27
CA MET A 1 -0.27 -28.29 22.17
C MET A 1 0.77 -27.88 21.14
N GLN A 2 0.85 -28.66 20.07
CA GLN A 2 1.80 -28.49 18.97
C GLN A 2 1.11 -27.55 17.98
N TRP A 3 1.61 -26.33 17.85
CA TRP A 3 1.16 -25.42 16.81
C TRP A 3 1.57 -26.05 15.49
N GLY A 4 0.59 -26.51 14.71
CA GLY A 4 0.83 -27.00 13.37
C GLY A 4 1.60 -25.93 12.62
N GLN A 5 2.82 -26.26 12.21
CA GLN A 5 3.46 -25.53 11.14
C GLN A 5 2.58 -25.78 9.92
N ASP A 6 1.83 -24.76 9.51
CA ASP A 6 1.20 -24.71 8.18
C ASP A 6 2.33 -24.64 7.15
N GLU A 7 3.02 -25.78 6.95
CA GLU A 7 3.96 -26.07 5.88
C GLU A 7 3.19 -26.21 4.56
N ASN A 8 2.51 -25.16 4.08
CA ASN A 8 2.22 -25.01 2.65
C ASN A 8 1.67 -23.65 2.20
N ARG A 9 2.05 -22.54 2.81
CA ARG A 9 1.68 -21.24 2.23
C ARG A 9 2.70 -20.85 1.15
N THR A 10 2.58 -21.43 -0.05
CA THR A 10 3.05 -20.75 -1.26
C THR A 10 2.06 -19.61 -1.54
N ALA A 11 2.08 -18.60 -0.67
CA ALA A 11 1.32 -17.37 -0.87
C ALA A 11 1.90 -16.68 -2.10
N ASP A 12 1.16 -16.70 -3.21
CA ASP A 12 1.46 -15.88 -4.37
C ASP A 12 1.20 -14.41 -3.99
N PRO A 13 2.24 -13.57 -3.84
CA PRO A 13 2.10 -12.19 -3.37
C PRO A 13 1.14 -11.38 -4.25
N GLU A 14 1.14 -11.62 -5.56
CA GLU A 14 0.25 -10.91 -6.49
C GLU A 14 -1.22 -11.20 -6.18
N ARG A 15 -1.55 -12.48 -5.99
CA ARG A 15 -2.92 -12.90 -5.64
C ARG A 15 -3.35 -12.35 -4.29
N GLU A 16 -2.46 -12.30 -3.31
CA GLU A 16 -2.79 -11.75 -1.98
C GLU A 16 -3.08 -10.25 -2.05
N VAL A 17 -2.25 -9.47 -2.77
CA VAL A 17 -2.46 -8.03 -2.95
C VAL A 17 -3.76 -7.78 -3.72
N VAL A 18 -4.02 -8.52 -4.80
CA VAL A 18 -5.26 -8.38 -5.58
C VAL A 18 -6.50 -8.72 -4.74
N ALA A 19 -6.46 -9.82 -3.99
CA ALA A 19 -7.56 -10.20 -3.11
C ALA A 19 -7.80 -9.18 -1.99
N PHE A 20 -6.72 -8.61 -1.45
CA PHE A 20 -6.78 -7.52 -0.48
C PHE A 20 -7.46 -6.28 -1.07
N LEU A 21 -7.05 -5.85 -2.27
CA LEU A 21 -7.63 -4.68 -2.94
C LEU A 21 -9.10 -4.90 -3.27
N ASN A 22 -9.47 -6.05 -3.85
CA ASN A 22 -10.88 -6.36 -4.14
C ASN A 22 -11.79 -6.32 -2.91
N ARG A 23 -11.25 -6.55 -1.71
CA ARG A 23 -12.02 -6.51 -0.45
C ARG A 23 -12.05 -5.14 0.21
N ARG A 24 -11.04 -4.29 -0.02
CA ARG A 24 -10.78 -3.08 0.78
C ARG A 24 -10.77 -1.78 -0.03
N LEU A 25 -10.72 -1.83 -1.36
CA LEU A 25 -10.67 -0.64 -2.20
C LEU A 25 -11.87 0.28 -1.93
N GLY A 26 -11.60 1.57 -1.74
CA GLY A 26 -12.63 2.56 -1.39
C GLY A 26 -13.17 2.47 0.04
N THR A 27 -12.73 1.50 0.84
CA THR A 27 -13.07 1.40 2.27
C THR A 27 -12.01 2.07 3.13
N GLY A 28 -12.13 1.96 4.46
CA GLY A 28 -11.18 2.57 5.40
C GLY A 28 -9.73 2.05 5.29
N PRO A 29 -8.80 2.64 6.07
CA PRO A 29 -7.39 2.28 6.03
C PRO A 29 -7.15 0.80 6.34
N ALA A 30 -6.28 0.16 5.56
CA ALA A 30 -5.98 -1.26 5.73
C ALA A 30 -4.50 -1.57 5.46
N LEU A 31 -3.95 -2.53 6.21
CA LEU A 31 -2.56 -2.95 6.11
C LEU A 31 -2.48 -4.43 5.69
N LEU A 32 -1.60 -4.74 4.75
CA LEU A 32 -1.22 -6.09 4.34
C LEU A 32 0.31 -6.22 4.41
N TRP A 33 0.81 -7.42 4.71
CA TRP A 33 2.22 -7.76 4.56
C TRP A 33 2.36 -8.90 3.56
N THR A 34 3.36 -8.81 2.70
CA THR A 34 3.76 -9.85 1.74
C THR A 34 5.27 -10.04 1.77
N ASP A 35 5.75 -11.22 1.39
CA ASP A 35 7.19 -11.52 1.27
C ASP A 35 7.87 -10.89 0.03
N ASP A 36 7.11 -10.25 -0.87
CA ASP A 36 7.66 -9.60 -2.06
C ASP A 36 8.13 -8.15 -1.79
N VAL A 37 9.17 -7.75 -2.52
CA VAL A 37 9.82 -6.43 -2.51
C VAL A 37 10.03 -5.86 -3.93
N SER A 38 9.30 -6.38 -4.92
CA SER A 38 9.39 -5.94 -6.32
C SER A 38 9.13 -4.44 -6.52
N GLY A 39 9.72 -3.83 -7.55
CA GLY A 39 9.65 -2.39 -7.78
C GLY A 39 8.27 -1.87 -8.23
N ALA A 40 8.07 -0.55 -8.16
CA ALA A 40 6.79 0.11 -8.49
C ALA A 40 6.30 -0.13 -9.91
N ALA A 41 7.20 -0.14 -10.90
CA ALA A 41 6.83 -0.34 -12.29
C ALA A 41 6.21 -1.73 -12.52
N HIS A 42 6.77 -2.76 -11.86
CA HIS A 42 6.22 -4.11 -11.89
C HIS A 42 4.82 -4.12 -11.26
N TRP A 43 4.68 -3.61 -10.04
CA TRP A 43 3.41 -3.63 -9.34
C TRP A 43 2.31 -2.77 -9.96
N ALA A 44 2.65 -1.60 -10.54
CA ALA A 44 1.68 -0.80 -11.27
C ALA A 44 1.09 -1.57 -12.45
N GLU A 45 1.93 -2.25 -13.22
CA GLU A 45 1.50 -3.04 -14.39
C GLU A 45 0.73 -4.30 -13.97
N THR A 46 1.24 -5.05 -12.99
CA THR A 46 0.58 -6.24 -12.43
C THR A 46 -0.83 -5.89 -11.92
N LEU A 47 -0.96 -4.84 -11.12
CA LEU A 47 -2.26 -4.42 -10.60
C LEU A 47 -3.18 -3.89 -11.69
N ARG A 48 -2.67 -3.14 -12.67
CA ARG A 48 -3.44 -2.69 -13.83
C ARG A 48 -4.05 -3.87 -14.59
N HIS A 49 -3.25 -4.91 -14.84
CA HIS A 49 -3.69 -6.12 -15.52
C HIS A 49 -4.75 -6.89 -14.71
N HIS A 50 -4.53 -7.10 -13.42
CA HIS A 50 -5.44 -7.88 -12.58
C HIS A 50 -6.74 -7.17 -12.22
N LEU A 51 -6.71 -5.85 -12.03
CA LEU A 51 -7.90 -5.08 -11.63
C LEU A 51 -8.72 -4.59 -12.82
N GLY A 52 -8.18 -4.69 -14.05
CA GLY A 52 -8.84 -4.23 -15.28
C GLY A 52 -9.13 -2.73 -15.29
N ARG A 53 -8.37 -1.94 -14.51
CA ARG A 53 -8.56 -0.49 -14.33
C ARG A 53 -7.22 0.24 -14.27
N PRO A 54 -7.18 1.56 -14.50
CA PRO A 54 -5.96 2.34 -14.41
C PRO A 54 -5.32 2.24 -13.01
N VAL A 55 -4.01 2.00 -12.98
CA VAL A 55 -3.20 2.09 -11.76
C VAL A 55 -2.03 3.00 -12.09
N GLU A 56 -1.99 4.16 -11.45
CA GLU A 56 -1.04 5.21 -11.78
C GLU A 56 -0.06 5.46 -10.64
N PRO A 57 1.24 5.65 -10.90
CA PRO A 57 2.16 6.13 -9.90
C PRO A 57 1.72 7.50 -9.36
N ALA A 58 1.59 7.63 -8.04
CA ALA A 58 1.48 8.93 -7.41
C ALA A 58 2.86 9.63 -7.48
N PRO A 59 2.90 10.98 -7.52
CA PRO A 59 4.14 11.71 -7.77
C PRO A 59 5.27 11.32 -6.81
N SER A 60 6.40 10.91 -7.41
CA SER A 60 7.60 10.32 -6.79
C SER A 60 8.65 11.35 -6.33
N ARG A 61 8.29 12.63 -6.26
CA ARG A 61 9.16 13.64 -5.61
C ARG A 61 9.23 13.33 -4.11
N PRO A 62 10.22 13.84 -3.35
CA PRO A 62 10.18 13.77 -1.90
C PRO A 62 8.97 14.56 -1.39
N VAL A 63 7.82 13.89 -1.31
CA VAL A 63 6.57 14.49 -0.88
C VAL A 63 6.36 14.08 0.57
N ARG A 64 6.46 15.06 1.47
CA ARG A 64 6.19 14.87 2.90
C ARG A 64 4.73 14.54 3.18
N ARG A 65 3.82 14.89 2.26
CA ARG A 65 2.38 14.70 2.42
C ARG A 65 1.72 14.21 1.14
N LEU A 66 1.09 13.06 1.20
CA LEU A 66 0.31 12.51 0.09
C LEU A 66 -1.19 12.65 0.37
N THR A 67 -1.97 12.83 -0.67
CA THR A 67 -3.42 12.89 -0.61
C THR A 67 -4.01 11.96 -1.67
N ALA A 68 -4.87 11.05 -1.24
CA ALA A 68 -5.74 10.28 -2.10
C ALA A 68 -6.79 11.24 -2.68
N ALA A 69 -7.07 11.17 -3.99
CA ALA A 69 -8.14 11.99 -4.55
C ALA A 69 -9.51 11.47 -4.08
N GLU A 70 -10.55 12.27 -4.22
CA GLU A 70 -11.91 11.94 -3.75
C GLU A 70 -12.51 10.69 -4.42
N ASP A 71 -11.99 10.30 -5.58
CA ASP A 71 -12.46 9.17 -6.41
C ASP A 71 -11.45 8.01 -6.49
N SER A 72 -10.34 8.08 -5.75
CA SER A 72 -9.28 7.08 -5.82
C SER A 72 -8.72 6.74 -4.45
N SER A 73 -8.37 5.48 -4.25
CA SER A 73 -7.59 5.06 -3.08
C SER A 73 -6.10 5.25 -3.36
N LEU A 74 -5.33 5.53 -2.30
CA LEU A 74 -3.88 5.59 -2.34
C LEU A 74 -3.30 4.32 -1.73
N LEU A 75 -2.59 3.54 -2.53
CA LEU A 75 -1.88 2.34 -2.10
C LEU A 75 -0.39 2.67 -1.92
N LEU A 76 0.11 2.49 -0.72
CA LEU A 76 1.51 2.67 -0.36
C LEU A 76 2.17 1.30 -0.20
N PHE A 77 3.33 1.11 -0.84
CA PHE A 77 4.10 -0.12 -0.73
C PHE A 77 5.54 0.17 -0.34
N GLN A 78 5.96 -0.35 0.81
CA GLN A 78 7.34 -0.23 1.24
C GLN A 78 8.14 -1.40 0.68
N HIS A 79 9.04 -1.11 -0.26
CA HIS A 79 9.87 -2.14 -0.90
C HIS A 79 11.29 -2.22 -0.34
N HIS A 80 11.77 -1.16 0.33
CA HIS A 80 13.08 -1.15 0.98
C HIS A 80 13.14 -0.12 2.10
N GLY A 81 14.08 -0.22 3.03
CA GLY A 81 14.18 0.74 4.14
C GLY A 81 12.95 0.70 5.07
N GLY A 82 12.42 1.86 5.44
CA GLY A 82 11.20 1.94 6.24
C GLY A 82 10.70 3.36 6.41
N SER A 83 9.39 3.49 6.54
CA SER A 83 8.70 4.78 6.68
C SER A 83 7.69 4.75 7.82
N ARG A 84 7.37 5.94 8.32
CA ARG A 84 6.21 6.14 9.20
C ARG A 84 5.19 7.00 8.46
N VAL A 85 3.98 6.48 8.34
CA VAL A 85 2.84 7.12 7.70
C VAL A 85 1.86 7.58 8.77
N ARG A 86 1.39 8.83 8.69
CA ARG A 86 0.37 9.36 9.61
C ARG A 86 -0.85 9.80 8.81
N PRO A 87 -1.92 9.01 8.77
CA PRO A 87 -3.18 9.42 8.14
C PRO A 87 -3.85 10.53 8.97
N ASP A 88 -4.27 11.61 8.33
CA ASP A 88 -4.82 12.81 8.99
C ASP A 88 -6.19 12.52 9.65
N ASP A 89 -6.95 11.57 9.12
CA ASP A 89 -8.36 11.36 9.44
C ASP A 89 -8.63 10.34 10.56
N THR A 90 -7.58 9.76 11.16
CA THR A 90 -7.76 8.67 12.14
C THR A 90 -7.97 9.14 13.58
N GLY A 91 -7.81 10.44 13.87
CA GLY A 91 -7.87 10.99 15.25
C GLY A 91 -6.77 10.47 16.20
N THR A 92 -6.03 9.43 15.79
CA THR A 92 -4.93 8.81 16.51
C THR A 92 -3.61 9.41 16.03
N ARG A 93 -2.86 10.03 16.94
CA ARG A 93 -1.50 10.54 16.66
C ARG A 93 -0.46 9.46 16.37
N GLN A 94 -0.84 8.17 16.46
CA GLN A 94 0.07 7.06 16.25
C GLN A 94 0.14 6.72 14.76
N GLY A 95 1.24 7.10 14.12
CA GLY A 95 1.51 6.72 12.73
C GLY A 95 1.80 5.23 12.57
N VAL A 96 1.43 4.68 11.42
CA VAL A 96 1.72 3.32 10.99
C VAL A 96 3.17 3.23 10.53
N ARG A 97 3.90 2.22 11.00
CA ARG A 97 5.27 1.95 10.53
C ARG A 97 5.23 0.94 9.37
N LEU A 98 5.72 1.34 8.21
CA LEU A 98 5.90 0.46 7.06
C LEU A 98 7.33 -0.08 7.03
N LEU A 99 7.43 -1.39 6.83
CA LEU A 99 8.65 -2.16 6.65
C LEU A 99 8.61 -2.79 5.25
N PRO A 100 9.75 -3.26 4.70
CA PRO A 100 9.75 -3.91 3.40
C PRO A 100 8.72 -5.05 3.35
N GLY A 101 7.89 -5.08 2.31
CA GLY A 101 6.76 -6.00 2.18
C GLY A 101 5.42 -5.46 2.71
N HIS A 102 5.39 -4.31 3.40
CA HIS A 102 4.14 -3.71 3.87
C HIS A 102 3.41 -2.91 2.79
N TRP A 103 2.11 -3.16 2.70
CA TRP A 103 1.13 -2.47 1.86
C TRP A 103 0.13 -1.73 2.75
N LEU A 104 0.02 -0.42 2.60
CA LEU A 104 -0.98 0.40 3.29
C LEU A 104 -1.93 1.01 2.27
N LEU A 105 -3.19 0.65 2.34
CA LEU A 105 -4.27 1.26 1.57
C LEU A 105 -4.91 2.38 2.37
N LEU A 106 -5.06 3.53 1.74
CA LEU A 106 -5.77 4.70 2.29
C LEU A 106 -7.02 4.98 1.46
N PRO A 107 -8.16 5.30 2.11
CA PRO A 107 -9.41 5.62 1.42
C PRO A 107 -9.30 6.87 0.55
N PRO A 108 -10.26 7.08 -0.37
CA PRO A 108 -10.45 8.36 -1.03
C PRO A 108 -10.56 9.53 -0.06
N GLY A 109 -10.06 10.70 -0.46
CA GLY A 109 -10.03 11.91 0.36
C GLY A 109 -9.03 11.88 1.54
N CYS A 110 -8.44 10.72 1.85
CA CYS A 110 -7.48 10.61 2.94
C CYS A 110 -6.16 11.29 2.59
N SER A 111 -5.70 12.16 3.48
CA SER A 111 -4.34 12.71 3.44
C SER A 111 -3.45 12.00 4.47
N CYS A 112 -2.15 11.92 4.19
CA CYS A 112 -1.18 11.37 5.12
C CYS A 112 0.19 12.04 5.04
N ASP A 113 0.84 12.19 6.18
CA ASP A 113 2.25 12.58 6.26
C ASP A 113 3.18 11.36 6.17
N LEU A 114 4.24 11.49 5.39
CA LEU A 114 5.32 10.52 5.24
C LEU A 114 6.59 10.97 5.96
N GLN A 115 7.14 10.08 6.77
CA GLN A 115 8.42 10.26 7.46
C GLN A 115 9.35 9.11 7.14
N CYS A 116 10.33 9.37 6.28
CA CYS A 116 11.34 8.42 5.85
C CYS A 116 12.68 9.13 5.62
N ARG A 117 13.75 8.35 5.49
CA ARG A 117 15.04 8.87 5.02
C ARG A 117 14.96 9.07 3.50
N PRO A 118 15.68 10.04 2.92
CA PRO A 118 15.77 10.16 1.47
C PRO A 118 16.16 8.82 0.82
N GLY A 119 15.43 8.41 -0.20
CA GLY A 119 15.59 7.13 -0.86
C GLY A 119 14.60 6.08 -0.36
N ALA A 120 14.23 6.08 0.93
CA ALA A 120 13.37 5.06 1.55
C ALA A 120 11.85 5.35 1.44
N GLU A 121 11.46 6.22 0.51
CA GLU A 121 10.07 6.54 0.26
C GLU A 121 9.29 5.28 -0.15
N PRO A 122 8.08 5.04 0.40
CA PRO A 122 7.23 3.99 -0.11
C PRO A 122 6.80 4.34 -1.53
N LEU A 123 6.63 3.31 -2.35
CA LEU A 123 5.97 3.43 -3.64
C LEU A 123 4.52 3.81 -3.40
N ALA A 124 4.01 4.73 -4.20
CA ALA A 124 2.65 5.22 -4.07
C ALA A 124 1.92 5.00 -5.39
N LEU A 125 0.79 4.31 -5.35
CA LEU A 125 -0.07 4.02 -6.49
C LEU A 125 -1.46 4.56 -6.22
N ARG A 126 -2.07 5.17 -7.23
CA ARG A 126 -3.47 5.61 -7.23
C ARG A 126 -4.31 4.58 -7.96
N ILE A 127 -5.43 4.22 -7.35
CA ILE A 127 -6.36 3.22 -7.88
C ILE A 127 -7.77 3.80 -7.81
N PRO A 128 -8.45 4.05 -8.95
CA PRO A 128 -9.85 4.47 -8.98
C PRO A 128 -10.75 3.48 -8.26
N THR A 129 -11.68 3.98 -7.44
CA THR A 129 -12.60 3.13 -6.66
C THR A 129 -13.83 2.72 -7.45
N ALA A 130 -14.30 3.55 -8.39
CA ALA A 130 -15.37 3.26 -9.34
C ALA A 130 -14.85 2.62 -10.63
#